data_AF-A0A0B1T5A8-F1
#
_entry.id   AF-A0A0B1T5A8-F1
#
_cell.length_a   1.000
_cell.length_b   1.000
_cell.length_c   1.000
_cell.angle_alpha   90.00
_cell.angle_beta   90.00
_cell.angle_gamma   90.00
#
_symmetry.space_group_name_H-M   'P 1'
#
loop_
_entity.id
_entity.type
_entity.pdbx_description
1 polymer ?
#
loop_
_entity_poly.entity_id
_entity_poly.type
_entity_poly.pdbx_seq_one_letter_code
_entity_poly.pdbx_strand_id
1 'polypeptide(L)'
;MEFVEDAEIRHFFHNVKPEELSDVVSKAFRDLCTTSKELRPSGEVLEKMIEELLDLDLVCRINAELGMKDVFVHGDFWSANLLWTKTARGVKFNSIIDHQLAHFGCGAEDLCRVFITTLSGKDRRENSERLLEEFHGYLVQYCEEELPFTLDQLRQAYRRLFPLAGILLSDVFEGIMKIALRTVPNEEKTAAGNILSEKILALFEDMVFFAERNRRTHETMQNSNS
;
A
#
# COMPACT_ATOMS: atom_id res chain seq x y z
N MET A 1 31.19 5.85 2.41
CA MET A 1 29.74 5.99 2.57
C MET A 1 29.58 6.69 3.91
N GLU A 2 29.42 8.01 3.90
CA GLU A 2 29.32 8.80 5.14
C GLU A 2 27.90 8.64 5.68
N PHE A 3 27.78 8.07 6.88
CA PHE A 3 26.53 8.03 7.62
C PHE A 3 26.22 9.46 8.09
N VAL A 4 25.06 9.98 7.72
CA VAL A 4 24.56 11.24 8.26
C VAL A 4 23.84 10.90 9.57
N GLU A 5 24.48 11.18 10.70
CA GLU A 5 24.01 10.83 12.05
C GLU A 5 22.71 11.55 12.49
N ASP A 6 22.16 12.46 11.68
CA ASP A 6 21.00 13.30 12.06
C ASP A 6 19.96 13.45 10.93
N ALA A 7 19.76 12.43 10.10
CA ALA A 7 18.65 12.44 9.14
C ALA A 7 17.31 12.31 9.90
N GLU A 8 16.69 13.45 10.24
CA GLU A 8 15.28 13.47 10.67
C GLU A 8 14.43 12.80 9.59
N ILE A 9 13.77 11.70 9.94
CA ILE A 9 12.75 11.05 9.11
C ILE A 9 11.57 12.02 9.01
N ARG A 10 11.59 12.86 7.97
CA ARG A 10 10.47 13.76 7.65
C ARG A 10 9.46 12.99 6.83
N HIS A 11 8.60 12.26 7.51
CA HIS A 11 7.41 11.72 6.85
C HIS A 11 6.61 12.89 6.25
N PHE A 12 6.06 12.73 5.04
CA PHE A 12 5.37 13.78 4.29
C PHE A 12 4.22 14.43 5.10
N PHE A 13 3.70 13.70 6.08
CA PHE A 13 2.60 14.09 6.96
C PHE A 13 3.03 14.59 8.34
N HIS A 14 4.33 14.81 8.60
CA HIS A 14 4.83 15.24 9.92
C HIS A 14 4.16 16.54 10.44
N ASN A 15 3.72 17.41 9.53
CA ASN A 15 3.01 18.66 9.86
C ASN A 15 1.51 18.61 9.54
N VAL A 16 0.99 17.49 9.06
CA VAL A 16 -0.43 17.33 8.73
C VAL A 16 -1.12 16.71 9.92
N LYS A 17 -2.14 17.39 10.42
CA LYS A 17 -2.92 16.82 11.52
C LYS A 17 -3.76 15.64 11.01
N PRO A 18 -3.88 14.54 11.76
CA PRO A 18 -4.71 13.41 11.35
C PRO A 18 -6.14 13.81 10.98
N GLU A 19 -6.72 14.80 11.65
CA GLU A 19 -8.07 15.30 11.36
C GLU A 19 -8.16 15.97 9.98
N GLU A 20 -7.14 16.74 9.59
CA GLU A 20 -7.09 17.40 8.28
C GLU A 20 -6.99 16.37 7.15
N LEU A 21 -6.24 15.29 7.38
CA LEU A 21 -6.11 14.19 6.42
C LEU A 21 -7.38 13.33 6.34
N SER A 22 -8.06 13.11 7.47
CA SER A 22 -9.33 12.39 7.53
C SER A 22 -10.42 13.06 6.70
N ASP A 23 -10.53 14.40 6.76
CA ASP A 23 -11.49 15.17 5.95
C ASP A 23 -11.21 15.04 4.44
N VAL A 24 -9.93 15.09 4.06
CA VAL A 24 -9.49 14.96 2.66
C VAL A 24 -9.82 13.56 2.12
N VAL A 25 -9.44 12.51 2.85
CA VAL A 25 -9.70 11.12 2.45
C VAL A 25 -11.20 10.84 2.43
N SER A 26 -11.96 11.30 3.42
CA SER A 26 -13.43 11.18 3.46
C SER A 26 -14.07 11.81 2.22
N LYS A 27 -13.58 12.99 1.82
CA LYS A 27 -14.06 13.64 0.60
C LYS A 27 -13.72 12.82 -0.64
N ALA A 28 -12.50 12.32 -0.77
CA ALA A 28 -12.09 11.49 -1.91
C ALA A 28 -12.95 10.22 -2.03
N PHE A 29 -13.26 9.55 -0.92
CA PHE A 29 -14.18 8.40 -0.91
C PHE A 29 -15.58 8.76 -1.39
N ARG A 30 -16.14 9.88 -0.93
CA ARG A 30 -17.47 10.36 -1.37
C ARG A 30 -17.48 10.72 -2.86
N ASP A 31 -16.43 11.37 -3.35
CA ASP A 31 -16.29 11.75 -4.76
C ASP A 31 -16.18 10.50 -5.66
N LEU A 32 -15.41 9.49 -5.23
CA LEU A 32 -15.32 8.19 -5.92
C LEU A 32 -16.66 7.43 -5.91
N CYS A 33 -17.36 7.37 -4.76
CA CYS A 33 -18.67 6.71 -4.64
C CYS A 33 -19.80 7.42 -5.39
N THR A 34 -19.64 8.72 -5.66
CA THR A 34 -20.54 9.49 -6.53
C THR A 34 -20.31 9.10 -8.00
N THR A 35 -19.05 8.88 -8.37
CA THR A 35 -18.65 8.53 -9.74
C THR A 35 -18.95 7.07 -10.08
N SER A 36 -18.76 6.14 -9.15
CA SER A 36 -19.06 4.72 -9.29
C SER A 36 -19.92 4.22 -8.13
N LYS A 37 -21.17 3.85 -8.44
CA LYS A 37 -22.15 3.42 -7.43
C LYS A 37 -21.79 2.07 -6.82
N GLU A 38 -21.03 1.27 -7.56
CA GLU A 38 -20.50 -0.03 -7.15
C GLU A 38 -19.57 0.08 -5.94
N LEU A 39 -18.91 1.24 -5.75
CA LEU A 39 -18.04 1.48 -4.61
C LEU A 39 -18.79 1.73 -3.30
N ARG A 40 -20.07 2.13 -3.36
CA ARG A 40 -20.82 2.58 -2.16
C ARG A 40 -20.83 1.57 -1.02
N PRO A 41 -21.07 0.26 -1.23
CA PRO A 41 -21.11 -0.69 -0.12
C PRO A 41 -19.81 -0.71 0.69
N SER A 42 -18.66 -0.72 0.03
CA SER A 42 -17.36 -0.69 0.71
C SER A 42 -16.98 0.72 1.17
N GLY A 43 -17.30 1.75 0.37
CA GLY A 43 -16.99 3.14 0.68
C GLY A 43 -17.68 3.64 1.94
N GLU A 44 -18.96 3.30 2.14
CA GLU A 44 -19.71 3.65 3.36
C GLU A 44 -19.18 2.93 4.61
N VAL A 45 -18.60 1.74 4.46
CA VAL A 45 -17.93 1.02 5.56
C VAL A 45 -16.61 1.71 5.89
N LEU A 46 -15.80 2.02 4.87
CA LEU A 46 -14.51 2.68 5.04
C LEU A 46 -14.64 4.08 5.63
N GLU A 47 -15.65 4.86 5.22
CA GLU A 47 -15.93 6.19 5.77
C GLU A 47 -16.20 6.12 7.28
N LYS A 48 -16.91 5.09 7.75
CA LYS A 48 -17.15 4.87 9.19
C LYS A 48 -15.91 4.40 9.96
N MET A 49 -14.92 3.88 9.26
CA MET A 49 -13.70 3.31 9.84
C MET A 49 -12.49 4.24 9.70
N ILE A 50 -12.66 5.42 9.11
CA ILE A 50 -11.54 6.24 8.68
C ILE A 50 -10.60 6.66 9.82
N GLU A 51 -11.15 7.05 10.96
CA GLU A 51 -10.35 7.43 12.15
C GLU A 51 -9.53 6.25 12.68
N GLU A 52 -10.05 5.03 12.61
CA GLU A 52 -9.34 3.81 13.00
C GLU A 52 -8.28 3.43 11.97
N LEU A 53 -8.57 3.61 10.68
CA LEU A 53 -7.68 3.17 9.61
C LEU A 53 -6.54 4.15 9.32
N LEU A 54 -6.70 5.42 9.68
CA LEU A 54 -5.70 6.47 9.53
C LEU A 54 -4.73 6.54 10.72
N ASP A 55 -4.33 5.38 11.25
CA ASP A 55 -3.26 5.27 12.25
C ASP A 55 -1.90 5.45 11.57
N LEU A 56 -1.49 6.71 11.38
CA LEU A 56 -0.20 7.06 10.77
C LEU A 56 1.00 6.55 11.58
N ASP A 57 0.83 6.24 12.87
CA ASP A 57 1.90 5.68 13.70
C ASP A 57 2.04 4.16 13.55
N LEU A 58 1.11 3.49 12.87
CA LEU A 58 1.18 2.05 12.63
C LEU A 58 2.48 1.66 11.92
N VAL A 59 2.92 2.45 10.94
CA VAL A 59 4.19 2.19 10.21
C VAL A 59 5.41 2.24 11.14
N CYS A 60 5.35 3.03 12.20
CA CYS A 60 6.42 3.17 13.18
C CYS A 60 6.42 2.05 14.24
N ARG A 61 5.24 1.54 14.63
CA ARG A 61 5.13 0.56 15.73
C ARG A 61 5.06 -0.90 15.28
N ILE A 62 4.63 -1.16 14.04
CA ILE A 62 4.26 -2.51 13.60
C ILE A 62 5.41 -3.53 13.69
N ASN A 63 6.64 -3.12 13.40
CA ASN A 63 7.79 -4.00 13.49
C ASN A 63 8.02 -4.46 14.93
N ALA A 64 8.00 -3.53 15.89
CA ALA A 64 8.15 -3.85 17.31
C ALA A 64 7.02 -4.77 17.80
N GLU A 65 5.77 -4.49 17.40
CA GLU A 65 4.61 -5.32 17.77
C GLU A 65 4.67 -6.74 17.21
N LEU A 66 5.31 -6.93 16.04
CA LEU A 66 5.47 -8.24 15.41
C LEU A 66 6.81 -8.91 15.73
N GLY A 67 7.73 -8.25 16.45
CA GLY A 67 9.08 -8.75 16.71
C GLY A 67 9.97 -8.80 15.46
N MET A 68 9.80 -7.84 14.55
CA MET A 68 10.59 -7.67 13.33
C MET A 68 11.70 -6.63 13.55
N LYS A 69 12.81 -6.77 12.84
CA LYS A 69 13.83 -5.73 12.73
C LYS A 69 13.46 -4.74 11.63
N ASP A 70 13.80 -3.48 11.82
CA ASP A 70 13.69 -2.47 10.78
C ASP A 70 14.63 -2.79 9.61
N VAL A 71 14.13 -2.59 8.39
CA VAL A 71 14.89 -2.76 7.15
C VAL A 71 14.87 -1.47 6.36
N PHE A 72 15.86 -1.28 5.49
CA PHE A 72 15.86 -0.14 4.58
C PHE A 72 14.73 -0.27 3.57
N VAL A 73 13.77 0.62 3.64
CA VAL A 73 12.61 0.70 2.74
C VAL A 73 12.71 1.95 1.87
N HIS A 74 12.11 1.88 0.69
CA HIS A 74 12.05 2.99 -0.25
C HIS A 74 11.04 4.06 0.21
N GLY A 75 9.95 3.66 0.87
CA GLY A 75 8.92 4.56 1.45
C GLY A 75 7.97 5.17 0.40
N ASP A 76 8.42 5.29 -0.85
CA ASP A 76 7.57 5.65 -2.01
C ASP A 76 7.66 4.60 -3.13
N PHE A 77 7.46 3.32 -2.83
CA PHE A 77 7.63 2.26 -3.84
C PHE A 77 6.35 1.99 -4.65
N TRP A 78 6.24 2.62 -5.82
CA TRP A 78 5.09 2.47 -6.73
C TRP A 78 5.50 2.51 -8.19
N SER A 79 4.55 2.22 -9.08
CA SER A 79 4.80 2.06 -10.52
C SER A 79 5.53 3.22 -11.20
N ALA A 80 5.34 4.46 -10.73
CA ALA A 80 5.97 5.65 -11.32
C ALA A 80 7.48 5.74 -11.02
N ASN A 81 7.94 5.11 -9.94
CA ASN A 81 9.33 5.10 -9.49
C ASN A 81 10.13 3.89 -10.03
N LEU A 82 9.53 3.13 -10.95
CA LEU A 82 10.15 2.01 -11.66
C LEU A 82 10.50 2.42 -13.09
N LEU A 83 11.80 2.50 -13.41
CA LEU A 83 12.25 2.76 -14.77
C LEU A 83 12.39 1.47 -15.57
N TRP A 84 11.92 1.53 -16.82
CA TRP A 84 11.94 0.42 -17.76
C TRP A 84 12.70 0.78 -19.02
N THR A 85 13.53 -0.13 -19.51
CA THR A 85 14.22 -0.01 -20.80
C THR A 85 13.48 -0.81 -21.85
N LYS A 86 13.16 -0.18 -22.99
CA LYS A 86 12.61 -0.87 -24.15
C LYS A 86 13.69 -1.73 -24.82
N THR A 87 13.35 -2.97 -25.10
CA THR A 87 14.22 -3.97 -25.75
C THR A 87 13.50 -4.57 -26.96
N ALA A 88 14.24 -5.32 -27.79
CA ALA A 88 13.63 -6.06 -28.90
C ALA A 88 12.60 -7.12 -28.48
N ARG A 89 12.62 -7.57 -27.21
CA ARG A 89 11.74 -8.61 -26.65
C ARG A 89 10.66 -8.08 -25.70
N GLY A 90 10.47 -6.75 -25.65
CA GLY A 90 9.55 -6.10 -24.70
C GLY A 90 10.28 -5.12 -23.79
N VAL A 91 9.84 -4.99 -22.54
CA VAL A 91 10.48 -4.10 -21.56
C VAL A 91 11.33 -4.88 -20.56
N LYS A 92 12.43 -4.27 -20.11
CA LYS A 92 13.29 -4.81 -19.05
C LYS A 92 13.35 -3.79 -17.92
N PHE A 93 13.22 -4.25 -16.68
CA PHE A 93 13.45 -3.42 -15.50
C PHE A 93 14.88 -2.85 -15.54
N ASN A 94 15.01 -1.55 -15.23
CA ASN A 94 16.29 -0.83 -15.26
C ASN A 94 16.71 -0.41 -13.85
N SER A 95 15.91 0.44 -13.20
CA SER A 95 16.27 1.03 -11.91
C SER A 95 15.05 1.47 -11.10
N ILE A 96 15.25 1.57 -9.78
CA ILE A 96 14.34 2.22 -8.83
C ILE A 96 14.88 3.64 -8.58
N ILE A 97 14.02 4.65 -8.66
CA ILE A 97 14.37 6.06 -8.47
C ILE A 97 13.51 6.69 -7.38
N ASP A 98 13.85 7.93 -7.00
CA ASP A 98 13.09 8.75 -6.04
C ASP A 98 13.07 8.22 -4.59
N HIS A 99 14.28 8.06 -4.03
CA HIS A 99 14.51 7.58 -2.67
C HIS A 99 14.31 8.68 -1.60
N GLN A 100 13.56 9.74 -1.88
CA GLN A 100 13.42 10.89 -0.95
C GLN A 100 12.64 10.55 0.33
N LEU A 101 11.85 9.48 0.31
CA LEU A 101 11.12 8.95 1.46
C LEU A 101 11.77 7.69 2.05
N ALA A 102 12.97 7.32 1.61
CA ALA A 102 13.63 6.12 2.08
C ALA A 102 14.01 6.24 3.56
N HIS A 103 13.75 5.19 4.32
CA HIS A 103 13.97 5.16 5.77
C HIS A 103 14.15 3.72 6.26
N PHE A 104 14.48 3.54 7.55
CA PHE A 104 14.44 2.23 8.19
C PHE A 104 13.05 2.01 8.78
N GLY A 105 12.38 0.92 8.38
CA GLY A 105 11.01 0.65 8.79
C GLY A 105 10.52 -0.73 8.37
N CYS A 106 9.22 -0.85 8.15
CA CYS A 106 8.56 -2.12 7.84
C CYS A 106 8.62 -2.42 6.33
N GLY A 107 9.31 -3.50 5.94
CA GLY A 107 9.43 -3.91 4.53
C GLY A 107 8.09 -4.18 3.83
N ALA A 108 7.01 -4.43 4.59
CA ALA A 108 5.68 -4.61 4.02
C ALA A 108 5.05 -3.29 3.50
N GLU A 109 5.54 -2.11 3.90
CA GLU A 109 5.06 -0.83 3.37
C GLU A 109 5.24 -0.76 1.84
N ASP A 110 6.45 -1.00 1.37
CA ASP A 110 6.79 -0.98 -0.06
C ASP A 110 5.97 -2.03 -0.83
N LEU A 111 5.77 -3.21 -0.25
CA LEU A 111 5.00 -4.29 -0.87
C LEU A 111 3.52 -3.93 -1.01
N CYS A 112 2.91 -3.33 0.02
CA CYS A 112 1.54 -2.82 -0.07
C CYS A 112 1.41 -1.79 -1.20
N ARG A 113 2.30 -0.78 -1.23
CA ARG A 113 2.25 0.28 -2.24
C ARG A 113 2.44 -0.26 -3.66
N VAL A 114 3.44 -1.11 -3.89
CA VAL A 114 3.71 -1.62 -5.23
C VAL A 114 2.61 -2.56 -5.69
N PHE A 115 2.05 -3.44 -4.83
CA PHE A 115 0.96 -4.34 -5.23
C PHE A 115 -0.33 -3.57 -5.51
N ILE A 116 -0.68 -2.58 -4.68
CA ILE A 116 -1.86 -1.75 -4.90
C ILE A 116 -1.73 -0.95 -6.21
N THR A 117 -0.54 -0.46 -6.55
CA THR A 117 -0.34 0.39 -7.73
C THR A 117 -0.10 -0.37 -9.02
N THR A 118 0.49 -1.57 -8.99
CA THR A 118 0.88 -2.32 -10.21
C THR A 118 -0.07 -3.46 -10.60
N LEU A 119 -0.73 -4.12 -9.65
CA LEU A 119 -1.56 -5.30 -9.93
C LEU A 119 -3.03 -4.93 -10.14
N SER A 120 -3.73 -5.71 -10.96
CA SER A 120 -5.21 -5.71 -10.96
C SER A 120 -5.74 -6.21 -9.61
N GLY A 121 -7.03 -5.97 -9.33
CA GLY A 121 -7.66 -6.50 -8.13
C GLY A 121 -7.58 -8.02 -8.08
N LYS A 122 -7.96 -8.67 -9.19
CA LYS A 122 -7.82 -10.11 -9.38
C LYS A 122 -6.40 -10.61 -9.14
N ASP A 123 -5.39 -10.07 -9.83
CA ASP A 123 -4.02 -10.56 -9.73
C ASP A 123 -3.47 -10.41 -8.31
N ARG A 124 -3.78 -9.30 -7.63
CA ARG A 124 -3.39 -9.06 -6.24
C ARG A 124 -3.99 -10.11 -5.30
N ARG A 125 -5.28 -10.44 -5.44
CA ARG A 125 -5.96 -11.46 -4.63
C ARG A 125 -5.41 -12.86 -4.88
N GLU A 126 -5.12 -13.20 -6.13
CA GLU A 126 -4.62 -14.52 -6.51
C GLU A 126 -3.11 -14.72 -6.20
N ASN A 127 -2.32 -13.63 -6.19
CA ASN A 127 -0.86 -13.75 -6.16
C ASN A 127 -0.17 -13.12 -4.94
N SER A 128 -0.83 -12.30 -4.12
CA SER A 128 -0.16 -11.59 -3.02
C SER A 128 0.61 -12.53 -2.08
N GLU A 129 0.03 -13.67 -1.69
CA GLU A 129 0.72 -14.65 -0.85
C GLU A 129 1.97 -15.24 -1.51
N ARG A 130 1.88 -15.59 -2.81
CA ARG A 130 3.04 -16.10 -3.58
C ARG A 130 4.12 -15.03 -3.72
N LEU A 131 3.74 -13.78 -3.97
CA LEU A 131 4.70 -12.68 -4.13
C LEU A 131 5.39 -12.31 -2.81
N LEU A 132 4.68 -12.38 -1.68
CA LEU A 132 5.27 -12.23 -0.34
C LEU A 132 6.28 -13.35 -0.06
N GLU A 133 5.94 -14.58 -0.43
CA GLU A 133 6.85 -15.73 -0.31
C GLU A 133 8.07 -15.61 -1.21
N GLU A 134 7.92 -15.18 -2.46
CA GLU A 134 9.06 -14.94 -3.37
C GLU A 134 9.97 -13.84 -2.85
N PHE A 135 9.41 -12.72 -2.37
CA PHE A 135 10.18 -11.64 -1.76
C PHE A 135 10.97 -12.13 -0.54
N HIS A 136 10.32 -12.86 0.37
CA HIS A 136 10.99 -13.44 1.53
C HIS A 136 12.06 -14.45 1.11
N GLY A 137 11.80 -15.26 0.08
CA GLY A 137 12.76 -16.20 -0.49
C GLY A 137 14.03 -15.51 -0.99
N TYR A 138 13.95 -14.31 -1.57
CA TYR A 138 15.12 -13.53 -1.91
C TYR A 138 15.89 -13.05 -0.67
N LEU A 139 15.22 -12.68 0.41
CA LEU A 139 15.90 -12.36 1.68
C LEU A 139 16.63 -13.59 2.23
N VAL A 140 16.00 -14.77 2.21
CA VAL A 140 16.64 -16.04 2.61
C VAL A 140 17.85 -16.36 1.76
N GLN A 141 17.78 -16.09 0.45
CA GLN A 141 18.86 -16.40 -0.48
C GLN A 141 20.06 -15.46 -0.34
N TYR A 142 19.82 -14.17 -0.12
CA TYR A 142 20.86 -13.13 -0.23
C TYR A 142 21.26 -12.49 1.11
N CYS A 143 20.52 -12.71 2.19
CA CYS A 143 20.92 -12.22 3.52
C CYS A 143 21.92 -13.19 4.14
N GLU A 144 23.15 -12.73 4.36
CA GLU A 144 24.22 -13.51 5.00
C GLU A 144 24.09 -13.53 6.54
N GLU A 145 23.31 -12.61 7.09
CA GLU A 145 23.07 -12.43 8.53
C GLU A 145 21.73 -13.06 8.96
N GLU A 146 21.41 -12.94 10.25
CA GLU A 146 20.09 -13.30 10.75
C GLU A 146 19.00 -12.50 10.03
N LEU A 147 18.00 -13.20 9.50
CA LEU A 147 16.87 -12.58 8.80
C LEU A 147 16.17 -11.53 9.69
N PRO A 148 15.79 -10.37 9.12
CA PRO A 148 15.13 -9.33 9.89
C PRO A 148 13.72 -9.73 10.34
N PHE A 149 13.11 -10.70 9.66
CA PHE A 149 11.78 -11.21 9.95
C PHE A 149 11.52 -12.55 9.24
N THR A 150 10.54 -13.28 9.76
CA THR A 150 9.98 -14.49 9.17
C THR A 150 8.94 -14.15 8.09
N LEU A 151 8.62 -15.12 7.23
CA LEU A 151 7.56 -14.99 6.24
C LEU A 151 6.20 -14.71 6.89
N ASP A 152 5.90 -15.33 8.02
CA ASP A 152 4.64 -15.11 8.72
C ASP A 152 4.56 -13.70 9.31
N GLN A 153 5.65 -13.18 9.87
CA GLN A 153 5.71 -11.77 10.30
C GLN A 153 5.48 -10.82 9.12
N LEU A 154 6.12 -11.06 7.98
CA LEU A 154 5.91 -10.25 6.76
C LEU A 154 4.45 -10.28 6.29
N ARG A 155 3.83 -11.47 6.26
CA ARG A 155 2.40 -11.63 5.94
C ARG A 155 1.51 -10.88 6.91
N GLN A 156 1.79 -10.96 8.21
CA GLN A 156 1.02 -10.20 9.21
C GLN A 156 1.17 -8.70 9.01
N ALA A 157 2.39 -8.23 8.77
CA ALA A 157 2.67 -6.82 8.52
C ALA A 157 1.92 -6.30 7.27
N TYR A 158 1.99 -7.04 6.16
CA TYR A 158 1.26 -6.71 4.93
C TYR A 158 -0.24 -6.56 5.18
N ARG A 159 -0.88 -7.55 5.82
CA ARG A 159 -2.33 -7.53 6.08
C ARG A 159 -2.74 -6.39 7.03
N ARG A 160 -1.87 -6.03 7.97
CA ARG A 160 -2.10 -4.94 8.93
C ARG A 160 -1.95 -3.56 8.29
N LEU A 161 -0.94 -3.38 7.42
CA LEU A 161 -0.67 -2.11 6.73
C LEU A 161 -1.58 -1.87 5.51
N PHE A 162 -2.16 -2.93 4.93
CA PHE A 162 -2.91 -2.82 3.68
C PHE A 162 -4.01 -1.74 3.69
N PRO A 163 -4.88 -1.63 4.71
CA PRO A 163 -5.93 -0.61 4.72
C PRO A 163 -5.37 0.82 4.73
N LEU A 164 -4.34 1.07 5.54
CA LEU A 164 -3.67 2.37 5.61
C LEU A 164 -3.02 2.72 4.27
N ALA A 165 -2.29 1.78 3.66
CA ALA A 165 -1.68 1.98 2.35
C ALA A 165 -2.71 2.27 1.26
N GLY A 166 -3.87 1.59 1.30
CA GLY A 166 -4.97 1.84 0.38
C GLY A 166 -5.59 3.23 0.53
N ILE A 167 -5.77 3.69 1.78
CA ILE A 167 -6.24 5.06 2.08
C ILE A 167 -5.26 6.10 1.56
N LEU A 168 -3.97 5.99 1.87
CA LEU A 168 -2.98 6.99 1.45
C LEU A 168 -2.85 7.07 -0.08
N LEU A 169 -3.25 6.02 -0.80
CA LEU A 169 -3.24 5.98 -2.26
C LEU A 169 -4.59 6.36 -2.89
N SER A 170 -5.68 6.50 -2.13
CA SER A 170 -7.01 6.78 -2.71
C SER A 170 -7.08 8.11 -3.45
N ASP A 171 -6.41 9.14 -2.91
CA ASP A 171 -6.37 10.47 -3.51
C ASP A 171 -5.56 10.48 -4.81
N VAL A 172 -4.52 9.65 -4.85
CA VAL A 172 -3.67 9.45 -6.04
C VAL A 172 -4.48 8.76 -7.15
N PHE A 173 -5.36 7.81 -6.81
CA PHE A 173 -6.17 7.10 -7.80
C PHE A 173 -7.15 8.00 -8.54
N GLU A 174 -7.78 8.98 -7.88
CA GLU A 174 -8.66 9.94 -8.56
C GLU A 174 -7.89 10.79 -9.59
N GLY A 175 -6.71 11.28 -9.21
CA GLY A 175 -5.82 12.04 -10.08
C GLY A 175 -5.34 11.23 -11.29
N ILE A 176 -4.86 10.01 -11.05
CA ILE A 176 -4.42 9.09 -12.10
C ILE A 176 -5.58 8.73 -13.04
N MET A 177 -6.77 8.47 -12.50
CA MET A 177 -7.97 8.18 -13.30
C MET A 177 -8.26 9.30 -14.28
N LYS A 178 -8.28 10.55 -13.80
CA LYS A 178 -8.54 11.72 -14.65
C LYS A 178 -7.49 11.90 -15.74
N ILE A 179 -6.22 11.61 -15.44
CA ILE A 179 -5.12 11.72 -16.43
C ILE A 179 -5.19 10.59 -17.45
N ALA A 180 -5.31 9.33 -17.00
CA ALA A 180 -5.36 8.15 -17.86
C ALA A 180 -6.54 8.22 -18.86
N LEU A 181 -7.72 8.64 -18.40
CA LEU A 181 -8.89 8.80 -19.27
C LEU A 181 -8.72 9.92 -20.31
N ARG A 182 -7.82 10.87 -20.10
CA ARG A 182 -7.51 11.95 -21.06
C ARG A 182 -6.47 11.54 -22.10
N THR A 183 -5.50 10.71 -21.72
CA THR A 183 -4.34 10.36 -22.55
C THR A 183 -4.54 9.11 -23.40
N VAL A 184 -5.45 8.20 -23.01
CA VAL A 184 -5.73 6.97 -23.76
C VAL A 184 -6.56 7.28 -25.04
N PRO A 185 -6.25 6.69 -26.21
CA PRO A 185 -7.05 6.84 -27.43
C PRO A 185 -8.51 6.45 -27.21
N ASN A 186 -9.46 7.11 -27.89
CA ASN A 186 -10.90 6.88 -27.67
C ASN A 186 -11.34 5.40 -27.78
N GLU A 187 -10.66 4.62 -28.64
CA GLU A 187 -10.91 3.19 -28.86
C GLU A 187 -10.52 2.32 -27.64
N GLU A 188 -9.51 2.76 -26.87
CA GLU A 188 -8.99 2.05 -25.69
C GLU A 188 -9.55 2.60 -24.37
N LYS A 189 -10.18 3.79 -24.38
CA LYS A 189 -10.71 4.44 -23.17
C LYS A 189 -11.68 3.57 -22.39
N THR A 190 -12.55 2.83 -23.08
CA THR A 190 -13.50 1.92 -22.42
C THR A 190 -12.77 0.78 -21.71
N ALA A 191 -11.76 0.18 -22.35
CA ALA A 191 -10.99 -0.90 -21.75
C ALA A 191 -10.15 -0.41 -20.56
N ALA A 192 -9.46 0.72 -20.71
CA ALA A 192 -8.70 1.34 -19.63
C ALA A 192 -9.59 1.76 -18.44
N GLY A 193 -10.79 2.29 -18.74
CA GLY A 193 -11.81 2.62 -17.74
C GLY A 193 -12.25 1.37 -16.96
N ASN A 194 -12.56 0.27 -17.65
CA ASN A 194 -12.97 -0.98 -17.00
C ASN A 194 -11.87 -1.57 -16.10
N ILE A 195 -10.62 -1.57 -16.57
CA ILE A 195 -9.47 -2.05 -15.77
C ILE A 195 -9.34 -1.21 -14.50
N LEU A 196 -9.44 0.11 -14.62
CA LEU A 196 -9.27 1.00 -13.48
C LEU A 196 -10.44 0.91 -12.49
N SER A 197 -11.68 0.79 -13.00
CA SER A 197 -12.87 0.56 -12.18
C SER A 197 -12.77 -0.76 -11.40
N GLU A 198 -12.34 -1.85 -12.04
CA GLU A 198 -12.08 -3.13 -11.37
C GLU A 198 -11.05 -2.97 -10.25
N LYS A 199 -9.94 -2.28 -10.54
CA LYS A 199 -8.85 -2.11 -9.60
C LYS A 199 -9.26 -1.32 -8.36
N ILE A 200 -10.03 -0.25 -8.53
CA ILE A 200 -10.51 0.59 -7.42
C ILE A 200 -11.60 -0.13 -6.62
N LEU A 201 -12.53 -0.80 -7.28
CA LEU A 201 -13.55 -1.59 -6.60
C LEU A 201 -12.91 -2.68 -5.74
N ALA A 202 -11.98 -3.44 -6.31
CA ALA A 202 -11.25 -4.46 -5.58
C ALA A 202 -10.42 -3.88 -4.44
N LEU A 203 -9.80 -2.70 -4.61
CA LEU A 203 -9.06 -2.03 -3.54
C LEU A 203 -9.98 -1.69 -2.37
N PHE A 204 -11.17 -1.12 -2.62
CA PHE A 204 -12.14 -0.78 -1.58
C PHE A 204 -12.60 -2.03 -0.82
N GLU A 205 -12.94 -3.09 -1.54
CA GLU A 205 -13.30 -4.39 -0.95
C GLU A 205 -12.16 -4.99 -0.12
N ASP A 206 -10.92 -4.95 -0.62
CA ASP A 206 -9.74 -5.48 0.06
C ASP A 206 -9.43 -4.69 1.34
N MET A 207 -9.56 -3.36 1.30
CA MET A 207 -9.39 -2.50 2.47
C MET A 207 -10.39 -2.88 3.56
N VAL A 208 -11.68 -3.02 3.22
CA VAL A 208 -12.72 -3.47 4.17
C VAL A 208 -12.38 -4.84 4.74
N PHE A 209 -12.03 -5.80 3.88
CA PHE A 209 -11.69 -7.15 4.29
C PHE A 209 -10.54 -7.18 5.30
N PHE A 210 -9.43 -6.51 5.01
CA PHE A 210 -8.28 -6.48 5.91
C PHE A 210 -8.56 -5.68 7.17
N ALA A 211 -9.30 -4.57 7.09
CA ALA A 211 -9.67 -3.77 8.25
C ALA A 211 -10.51 -4.57 9.26
N GLU A 212 -11.57 -5.24 8.79
CA GLU A 212 -12.39 -6.10 9.65
C GLU A 212 -11.57 -7.25 10.25
N ARG A 213 -10.71 -7.86 9.44
CA ARG A 213 -9.83 -8.95 9.88
C ARG A 213 -8.85 -8.48 10.97
N ASN A 214 -8.29 -7.28 10.83
CA ASN A 214 -7.37 -6.70 11.80
C ASN A 214 -8.08 -6.38 13.12
N ARG A 215 -9.31 -5.83 13.07
CA ARG A 215 -10.13 -5.58 14.26
C ARG A 215 -10.42 -6.86 15.06
N ARG A 216 -10.89 -7.91 14.38
CA ARG A 216 -11.16 -9.23 15.02
C ARG A 216 -9.90 -9.84 15.67
N THR A 217 -8.75 -9.68 15.02
CA THR A 217 -7.47 -10.18 15.54
C THR A 217 -7.08 -9.45 16.83
N HIS A 218 -7.25 -8.13 16.86
CA HIS A 218 -6.95 -7.30 18.03
C HIS A 218 -7.87 -7.63 19.23
N GLU A 219 -9.17 -7.75 18.99
CA GLU A 219 -10.14 -8.16 20.02
C GLU A 219 -9.80 -9.53 20.62
N THR A 220 -9.39 -10.48 19.79
CA THR A 220 -9.01 -11.83 20.26
C THR A 220 -7.77 -11.78 21.15
N MET A 221 -6.76 -10.98 20.79
CA MET A 221 -5.53 -10.82 21.59
C MET A 221 -5.80 -10.17 22.95
N GLN A 222 -6.69 -9.18 23.02
CA GLN A 222 -7.08 -8.53 24.28
C GLN A 222 -7.82 -9.50 25.21
N ASN A 223 -8.73 -10.31 24.66
CA ASN A 223 -9.50 -11.29 25.43
C ASN A 223 -8.66 -12.47 25.92
N SER A 224 -7.58 -12.84 25.22
CA SER A 224 -6.66 -13.91 25.67
C SER A 224 -5.65 -13.46 26.74
N ASN A 225 -5.48 -12.14 26.92
CA ASN A 225 -4.59 -11.54 27.93
C ASN A 225 -5.34 -11.03 29.18
N SER A 226 -6.66 -11.26 29.25
CA SER A 226 -7.56 -10.91 30.38
C SER A 226 -7.91 -12.15 31.18
#